data_AF-A0AA35Q3D3-F1
#
_entry.id   AF-A0AA35Q3D3-F1
#
_cell.length_a   1.000
_cell.length_b   1.000
_cell.length_c   1.000
_cell.angle_alpha   90.00
_cell.angle_beta   90.00
_cell.angle_gamma   90.00
#
_symmetry.space_group_name_H-M   'P 1'
#
loop_
_entity.id
_entity.type
_entity.pdbx_description
1 polymer ?
#
loop_
_entity_poly.entity_id
_entity_poly.type
_entity_poly.pdbx_seq_one_letter_code
_entity_poly.pdbx_strand_id
1 'polypeptide(L)'
;MEPESPAIGVVGLAGLFNACLGTVARIEASKEFGNDSHALATQFHAIRLLFERWGRAIGLEKGQVSVHHHPSLDDQSVCLVVAEIISMIRNIVSDLGNPEDAAATKPFSLARRPAIPSAPLAPKRQKLAWALRGKERLAAEVETLHGLVRKLYELIPPGTRTRQPKSVQQIVTPFGSYKTHASTNAYYVIAGTESWTKDIQNTLKKIEQDIGAEMRRELHMWIAADVPSDIYEDFKETRASDTCNWILDRKEFRDWLKPNGDSSVSPVLWVNAIAGGGKTVLCARVVEYLSETLKKPIAHFFLSSQNASRDDPYLAIRSWIIQVIGQNADAFSLVRAKRLSQHEQTASRMTIISLFQEIAQVIPDCTFVLDGLDESRDVYDDVVSYSRNIVNERLSNKPQDLREDISQQLADQCDGQFLWVRLQATKMQKISNKFQLQRDISNTPAGLGQLYEREWESISTNPDVDTERALSLLKWAAFSIRPLSVSEIAVAVLIKTGCPGVPVEELPDFDDGLHLIEDIKAHSGSLLEITTDN
;
A
#
# COMPACT_ATOMS: atom_id res chain seq x y z
N MET A 1 -14.34 29.10 57.05
CA MET A 1 -13.37 27.99 57.16
C MET A 1 -13.21 27.42 55.77
N GLU A 2 -12.20 27.90 55.05
CA GLU A 2 -11.74 27.26 53.81
C GLU A 2 -10.95 26.00 54.19
N PRO A 3 -10.98 24.92 53.39
CA PRO A 3 -10.13 23.77 53.64
C PRO A 3 -8.71 24.08 53.16
N GLU A 4 -7.76 24.11 54.09
CA GLU A 4 -6.32 24.16 53.81
C GLU A 4 -5.91 22.89 53.04
N SER A 5 -5.63 23.03 51.74
CA SER A 5 -4.94 21.98 50.98
C SER A 5 -3.48 21.92 51.47
N PRO A 6 -2.95 20.75 51.87
CA PRO A 6 -1.58 20.66 52.34
C PRO A 6 -0.62 21.01 51.18
N ALA A 7 0.22 22.02 51.40
CA ALA A 7 1.24 22.44 50.45
C ALA A 7 2.18 21.26 50.14
N ILE A 8 2.09 20.71 48.93
CA ILE A 8 2.96 19.64 48.46
C ILE A 8 4.34 20.26 48.19
N GLY A 9 5.26 20.14 49.15
CA GLY A 9 6.67 20.47 48.94
C GLY A 9 7.38 19.43 48.08
N VAL A 10 8.62 19.73 47.64
CA VAL A 10 9.44 18.86 46.76
C VAL A 10 9.56 17.41 47.26
N VAL A 11 9.58 17.21 48.58
CA VAL A 11 9.59 15.89 49.22
C VAL A 11 8.29 15.11 48.98
N GLY A 12 7.14 15.79 48.99
CA GLY A 12 5.84 15.19 48.64
C GLY A 12 5.76 14.81 47.15
N LEU A 13 6.42 15.56 46.28
CA LEU A 13 6.52 15.26 44.85
C LEU A 13 7.28 13.96 44.56
N ALA A 14 8.39 13.72 45.27
CA ALA A 14 9.14 12.46 45.15
C ALA A 14 8.31 11.25 45.59
N GLY A 15 7.52 11.39 46.65
CA GLY A 15 6.57 10.37 47.11
C GLY A 15 5.47 10.08 46.08
N LEU A 16 4.90 11.13 45.48
CA LEU A 16 3.89 11.03 44.42
C LEU A 16 4.44 10.34 43.17
N PHE A 17 5.64 10.72 42.72
CA PHE A 17 6.33 10.13 41.59
C PHE A 17 6.61 8.64 41.81
N ASN A 18 7.12 8.27 42.99
CA ASN A 18 7.40 6.88 43.33
C ASN A 18 6.12 6.03 43.46
N ALA A 19 5.04 6.60 44.02
CA ALA A 19 3.73 5.95 44.05
C ALA A 19 3.19 5.70 42.63
N CYS A 20 3.39 6.66 41.72
CA CYS A 20 3.03 6.51 40.31
C CYS A 20 3.86 5.41 39.63
N LEU A 21 5.17 5.34 39.85
CA LEU A 21 6.01 4.26 39.32
C LEU A 21 5.58 2.88 39.85
N GLY A 22 5.19 2.80 41.13
CA GLY A 22 4.65 1.57 41.73
C GLY A 22 3.34 1.11 41.08
N THR A 23 2.44 2.05 40.73
CA THR A 23 1.21 1.72 39.97
C THR A 23 1.52 1.27 38.55
N VAL A 24 2.50 1.88 37.89
CA VAL A 24 2.92 1.49 36.53
C VAL A 24 3.55 0.09 36.53
N ALA A 25 4.37 -0.25 37.52
CA ALA A 25 5.01 -1.56 37.63
C ALA A 25 4.00 -2.72 37.87
N ARG A 26 2.85 -2.45 38.51
CA ARG A 26 1.80 -3.46 38.72
C ARG A 26 1.16 -3.94 37.41
N ILE A 27 1.08 -3.08 36.40
CA ILE A 27 0.47 -3.41 35.10
C ILE A 27 1.32 -4.41 34.30
N GLU A 28 2.65 -4.45 34.51
CA GLU A 28 3.52 -5.46 33.90
C GLU A 28 3.34 -6.87 34.50
N ALA A 29 2.97 -6.94 35.79
CA ALA A 29 2.76 -8.22 36.46
C ALA A 29 1.43 -8.88 36.03
N SER A 30 0.44 -8.09 35.64
CA SER A 30 -0.79 -8.55 34.98
C SER A 30 -0.53 -8.76 33.49
N LYS A 31 -0.37 -10.02 33.05
CA LYS A 31 -0.17 -10.42 31.64
C LYS A 31 -1.38 -10.13 30.71
N GLU A 32 -1.95 -8.93 30.72
CA GLU A 32 -3.27 -8.64 30.13
C GLU A 32 -3.31 -7.55 29.05
N PHE A 33 -2.20 -7.24 28.38
CA PHE A 33 -2.35 -6.82 26.97
C PHE A 33 -2.57 -8.11 26.18
N GLY A 34 -3.83 -8.52 26.01
CA GLY A 34 -4.19 -9.72 25.25
C GLY A 34 -3.50 -9.75 23.89
N ASN A 35 -3.30 -10.94 23.32
CA ASN A 35 -2.49 -11.25 22.11
C ASN A 35 -2.67 -10.35 20.86
N ASP A 36 -3.66 -9.45 20.85
CA ASP A 36 -4.08 -8.68 19.68
C ASP A 36 -3.58 -7.22 19.63
N SER A 37 -2.69 -6.74 20.53
CA SER A 37 -2.12 -5.39 20.36
C SER A 37 -0.72 -5.22 20.97
N HIS A 38 0.25 -5.95 20.42
CA HIS A 38 1.67 -5.77 20.74
C HIS A 38 2.14 -4.31 20.54
N ALA A 39 1.56 -3.57 19.59
CA ALA A 39 1.88 -2.17 19.33
C ALA A 39 1.53 -1.24 20.51
N LEU A 40 0.33 -1.37 21.08
CA LEU A 40 -0.08 -0.56 22.24
C LEU A 40 0.74 -0.89 23.49
N ALA A 41 1.03 -2.18 23.71
CA ALA A 41 1.90 -2.61 24.82
C ALA A 41 3.32 -2.04 24.68
N THR A 42 3.84 -2.00 23.45
CA THR A 42 5.16 -1.42 23.14
C THR A 42 5.16 0.10 23.34
N GLN A 43 4.11 0.80 22.88
CA GLN A 43 3.94 2.24 23.08
C GLN A 43 3.88 2.60 24.57
N PHE A 44 3.11 1.86 25.35
CA PHE A 44 3.03 2.04 26.81
C PHE A 44 4.39 1.85 27.49
N HIS A 45 5.13 0.81 27.12
CA HIS A 45 6.46 0.53 27.67
C HIS A 45 7.46 1.67 27.35
N ALA A 46 7.40 2.22 26.14
CA ALA A 46 8.23 3.34 25.73
C ALA A 46 7.92 4.63 26.53
N ILE A 47 6.64 4.98 26.68
CA ILE A 47 6.22 6.17 27.46
C ILE A 47 6.67 6.05 28.92
N ARG A 48 6.59 4.86 29.50
CA ARG A 48 7.10 4.59 30.85
C ARG A 48 8.60 4.87 30.96
N LEU A 49 9.41 4.33 30.06
CA LEU A 49 10.86 4.50 30.10
C LEU A 49 11.25 5.98 30.03
N LEU A 50 10.50 6.78 29.27
CA LEU A 50 10.65 8.24 29.23
C LEU A 50 10.31 8.85 30.59
N PHE A 51 9.13 8.55 31.14
CA PHE A 51 8.71 9.08 32.44
C PHE A 51 9.72 8.76 33.56
N GLU A 52 10.26 7.53 33.61
CA GLU A 52 11.31 7.14 34.56
C GLU A 52 12.63 7.89 34.34
N ARG A 53 13.04 8.07 33.08
CA ARG A 53 14.26 8.80 32.74
C ARG A 53 14.14 10.28 33.11
N TRP A 54 12.98 10.89 32.89
CA TRP A 54 12.70 12.26 33.30
C TRP A 54 12.86 12.44 34.81
N GLY A 55 12.18 11.61 35.61
CA GLY A 55 12.24 11.70 37.07
C GLY A 55 13.66 11.56 37.62
N ARG A 56 14.42 10.56 37.12
CA ARG A 56 15.85 10.42 37.47
C ARG A 56 16.67 11.65 37.12
N ALA A 57 16.43 12.25 35.95
CA ALA A 57 17.21 13.37 35.46
C ALA A 57 16.95 14.69 36.22
N ILE A 58 15.76 14.85 36.81
CA ILE A 58 15.45 16.00 37.69
C ILE A 58 15.73 15.74 39.18
N GLY A 59 16.22 14.54 39.51
CA GLY A 59 16.63 14.16 40.87
C GLY A 59 15.51 13.55 41.73
N LEU A 60 14.45 13.02 41.13
CA LEU A 60 13.41 12.24 41.81
C LEU A 60 13.72 10.75 41.64
N GLU A 61 14.29 10.10 42.66
CA GLU A 61 14.64 8.67 42.59
C GLU A 61 14.30 7.97 43.92
N LYS A 62 13.71 6.76 43.84
CA LYS A 62 13.38 5.91 45.01
C LYS A 62 12.56 6.62 46.10
N GLY A 63 11.66 7.51 45.70
CA GLY A 63 10.81 8.27 46.65
C GLY A 63 11.55 9.35 47.43
N GLN A 64 12.79 9.67 47.07
CA GLN A 64 13.59 10.73 47.68
C GLN A 64 13.97 11.79 46.64
N VAL A 65 14.12 13.02 47.11
CA VAL A 65 14.64 14.13 46.32
C VAL A 65 16.15 14.14 46.49
N SER A 66 16.89 14.08 45.38
CA SER A 66 18.34 14.18 45.38
C SER A 66 18.80 15.52 45.93
N VAL A 67 19.96 15.53 46.60
CA VAL A 67 20.66 16.75 47.06
C VAL A 67 21.01 17.69 45.88
N HIS A 68 21.00 17.16 44.66
CA HIS A 68 21.25 17.90 43.41
C HIS A 68 20.03 17.90 42.48
N HIS A 69 18.82 17.98 43.04
CA HIS A 69 17.58 18.06 42.27
C HIS A 69 17.47 19.37 41.46
N HIS A 70 16.57 19.37 40.47
CA HIS A 70 16.43 20.50 39.55
C HIS A 70 15.91 21.75 40.30
N PRO A 71 16.54 22.93 40.13
CA PRO A 71 16.20 24.14 40.89
C PRO A 71 14.78 24.65 40.64
N SER A 72 14.20 24.36 39.47
CA SER A 72 12.79 24.66 39.17
C SER A 72 11.80 23.90 40.04
N LEU A 73 12.22 22.86 40.78
CA LEU A 73 11.36 22.17 41.74
C LEU A 73 11.22 22.96 43.05
N ASP A 74 12.15 23.89 43.35
CA ASP A 74 12.06 24.79 44.51
C ASP A 74 11.02 25.91 44.28
N ASP A 75 10.59 26.13 43.03
CA ASP A 75 9.49 27.02 42.69
C ASP A 75 8.15 26.33 43.00
N GLN A 76 7.39 26.93 43.92
CA GLN A 76 6.12 26.39 44.39
C GLN A 76 5.07 26.26 43.27
N SER A 77 5.03 27.18 42.32
CA SER A 77 4.07 27.13 41.21
C SER A 77 4.41 26.01 40.22
N VAL A 78 5.69 25.82 39.92
CA VAL A 78 6.15 24.72 39.06
C VAL A 78 5.94 23.37 39.75
N CYS A 79 6.26 23.28 41.04
CA CYS A 79 6.06 22.06 41.84
C CYS A 79 4.58 21.61 41.88
N LEU A 80 3.64 22.56 41.98
CA LEU A 80 2.21 22.28 41.95
C LEU A 80 1.75 21.71 40.60
N VAL A 81 2.14 22.35 39.48
CA VAL A 81 1.76 21.89 38.13
C VAL A 81 2.33 20.50 37.84
N VAL A 82 3.57 20.24 38.26
CA VAL A 82 4.19 18.92 38.11
C VAL A 82 3.48 17.87 38.97
N ALA A 83 3.09 18.22 40.20
CA ALA A 83 2.31 17.32 41.06
C ALA A 83 0.94 16.98 40.45
N GLU A 84 0.27 17.95 39.83
CA GLU A 84 -0.99 17.73 39.11
C GLU A 84 -0.81 16.78 37.92
N ILE A 85 0.21 17.00 37.09
CA ILE A 85 0.45 16.16 35.91
C ILE A 85 0.82 14.73 36.32
N ILE A 86 1.68 14.54 37.34
CA ILE A 86 2.01 13.20 37.86
C ILE A 86 0.76 12.53 38.46
N SER A 87 -0.14 13.29 39.08
CA SER A 87 -1.41 12.77 39.60
C SER A 87 -2.35 12.34 38.46
N MET A 88 -2.43 13.10 37.37
CA MET A 88 -3.18 12.72 36.16
C MET A 88 -2.62 11.43 35.54
N ILE A 89 -1.29 11.35 35.40
CA ILE A 89 -0.59 10.15 34.91
C ILE A 89 -0.93 8.95 35.81
N ARG A 90 -0.86 9.10 37.14
CA ARG A 90 -1.19 8.04 38.09
C ARG A 90 -2.65 7.59 37.98
N ASN A 91 -3.59 8.51 37.79
CA ASN A 91 -5.01 8.17 37.63
C ASN A 91 -5.25 7.37 36.35
N ILE A 92 -4.71 7.82 35.21
CA ILE A 92 -4.81 7.10 33.94
C ILE A 92 -4.19 5.70 34.07
N VAL A 93 -2.99 5.59 34.65
CA VAL A 93 -2.33 4.29 34.88
C VAL A 93 -3.15 3.42 35.83
N SER A 94 -3.78 3.99 36.85
CA SER A 94 -4.63 3.21 37.78
C SER A 94 -5.89 2.70 37.09
N ASP A 95 -6.50 3.51 36.23
CA ASP A 95 -7.66 3.15 35.41
C ASP A 95 -7.30 2.03 34.41
N LEU A 96 -6.11 2.08 33.82
CA LEU A 96 -5.56 1.01 32.98
C LEU A 96 -5.38 -0.32 33.73
N GLY A 97 -5.23 -0.29 35.06
CA GLY A 97 -4.95 -1.46 35.91
C GLY A 97 -6.13 -2.03 36.70
N ASN A 98 -7.32 -1.41 36.64
CA ASN A 98 -8.48 -1.80 37.47
C ASN A 98 -9.75 -2.03 36.60
N PRO A 99 -10.06 -3.27 36.21
CA PRO A 99 -11.16 -3.56 35.28
C PRO A 99 -12.59 -3.56 35.89
N GLU A 100 -12.78 -3.37 37.21
CA GLU A 100 -14.08 -3.64 37.88
C GLU A 100 -14.94 -2.41 38.23
N ASP A 101 -14.43 -1.18 38.26
CA ASP A 101 -15.19 -0.03 38.83
C ASP A 101 -15.98 0.83 37.83
N ALA A 102 -15.89 0.58 36.52
CA ALA A 102 -16.59 1.42 35.52
C ALA A 102 -18.10 1.14 35.36
N ALA A 103 -18.67 0.18 36.09
CA ALA A 103 -20.07 -0.25 35.94
C ALA A 103 -21.09 0.46 36.86
N ALA A 104 -20.64 1.35 37.76
CA ALA A 104 -21.51 1.98 38.75
C ALA A 104 -22.01 3.37 38.33
N THR A 105 -22.83 3.45 37.27
CA THR A 105 -23.71 4.62 37.07
C THR A 105 -25.06 4.15 36.53
N LYS A 106 -26.05 4.05 37.43
CA LYS A 106 -27.41 3.55 37.14
C LYS A 106 -28.22 4.55 36.30
N PRO A 107 -29.13 4.04 35.45
CA PRO A 107 -30.44 4.67 35.33
C PRO A 107 -31.61 3.72 35.66
N PHE A 108 -32.63 4.36 36.22
CA PHE A 108 -34.04 4.02 36.47
C PHE A 108 -34.60 2.63 36.10
N SER A 109 -35.26 2.03 37.09
CA SER A 109 -36.09 0.82 37.04
C SER A 109 -37.54 1.08 36.64
N LEU A 110 -38.12 0.18 35.83
CA LEU A 110 -39.56 -0.05 35.73
C LEU A 110 -39.86 -1.56 35.65
N ALA A 111 -41.10 -1.90 35.96
CA ALA A 111 -41.52 -3.08 36.71
C ALA A 111 -41.59 -4.42 35.96
N ARG A 112 -41.84 -5.45 36.77
CA ARG A 112 -41.60 -6.89 36.66
C ARG A 112 -42.88 -7.68 36.31
N ARG A 113 -42.75 -8.79 35.56
CA ARG A 113 -43.65 -9.97 35.65
C ARG A 113 -42.89 -11.29 35.35
N PRO A 114 -43.38 -12.47 35.81
CA PRO A 114 -42.51 -13.51 36.36
C PRO A 114 -42.36 -14.83 35.56
N ALA A 115 -41.17 -15.40 35.71
CA ALA A 115 -40.76 -16.81 35.93
C ALA A 115 -41.15 -17.97 34.99
N ILE A 116 -40.11 -18.64 34.45
CA ILE A 116 -39.94 -20.12 34.41
C ILE A 116 -38.46 -20.43 34.71
N PRO A 117 -38.09 -21.45 35.52
CA PRO A 117 -36.72 -21.70 35.94
C PRO A 117 -35.97 -22.66 35.01
N SER A 118 -34.75 -22.29 34.59
CA SER A 118 -33.76 -23.25 34.06
C SER A 118 -32.34 -22.80 34.42
N ALA A 119 -31.47 -23.82 34.55
CA ALA A 119 -30.19 -23.90 35.25
C ALA A 119 -29.08 -22.85 34.90
N PRO A 120 -27.99 -22.73 35.69
CA PRO A 120 -27.12 -21.55 35.67
C PRO A 120 -26.13 -21.59 34.50
N LEU A 121 -26.32 -20.69 33.53
CA LEU A 121 -25.30 -20.33 32.55
C LEU A 121 -24.42 -19.21 33.13
N ALA A 122 -23.19 -19.57 33.49
CA ALA A 122 -22.13 -18.68 33.93
C ALA A 122 -21.66 -17.71 32.81
N PRO A 123 -20.93 -16.61 33.14
CA PRO A 123 -20.97 -15.34 32.42
C PRO A 123 -19.94 -15.26 31.29
N LYS A 124 -20.26 -15.79 30.10
CA LYS A 124 -19.42 -15.58 28.90
C LYS A 124 -19.80 -14.33 28.09
N ARG A 125 -21.01 -13.78 28.28
CA ARG A 125 -21.49 -12.60 27.54
C ARG A 125 -20.97 -11.25 28.08
N GLN A 126 -20.53 -11.18 29.33
CA GLN A 126 -19.94 -9.96 29.92
C GLN A 126 -18.45 -9.77 29.58
N LYS A 127 -17.68 -10.85 29.40
CA LYS A 127 -16.27 -10.78 28.98
C LYS A 127 -16.09 -10.16 27.58
N LEU A 128 -17.08 -10.31 26.70
CA LEU A 128 -17.02 -9.82 25.33
C LEU A 128 -17.30 -8.31 25.24
N ALA A 129 -18.22 -7.77 26.05
CA ALA A 129 -18.48 -6.33 26.11
C ALA A 129 -17.31 -5.52 26.69
N TRP A 130 -16.55 -6.12 27.62
CA TRP A 130 -15.30 -5.59 28.20
C TRP A 130 -14.19 -5.43 27.15
N ALA A 131 -13.97 -6.46 26.32
CA ALA A 131 -12.92 -6.45 25.30
C ALA A 131 -13.17 -5.42 24.18
N LEU A 132 -14.45 -5.12 23.89
CA LEU A 132 -14.89 -4.23 22.82
C LEU A 132 -14.77 -2.75 23.18
N ARG A 133 -15.15 -2.37 24.41
CA ARG A 133 -15.14 -0.98 24.87
C ARG A 133 -13.80 -0.57 25.48
N GLY A 134 -12.93 -1.54 25.78
CA GLY A 134 -11.60 -1.36 26.34
C GLY A 134 -10.57 -0.91 25.31
N LYS A 135 -10.49 -1.51 24.10
CA LYS A 135 -9.34 -1.28 23.19
C LYS A 135 -9.21 0.16 22.63
N GLU A 136 -10.30 0.78 22.17
CA GLU A 136 -10.26 2.18 21.71
C GLU A 136 -9.98 3.15 22.86
N ARG A 137 -10.54 2.86 24.03
CA ARG A 137 -10.29 3.61 25.27
C ARG A 137 -8.84 3.49 25.71
N LEU A 138 -8.28 2.28 25.70
CA LEU A 138 -6.87 1.99 25.99
C LEU A 138 -5.95 2.76 25.03
N ALA A 139 -6.26 2.79 23.74
CA ALA A 139 -5.48 3.57 22.78
C ALA A 139 -5.53 5.08 23.05
N ALA A 140 -6.71 5.63 23.36
CA ALA A 140 -6.87 7.04 23.71
C ALA A 140 -6.18 7.41 25.04
N GLU A 141 -6.22 6.51 26.03
CA GLU A 141 -5.57 6.68 27.33
C GLU A 141 -4.03 6.63 27.19
N VAL A 142 -3.49 5.73 26.35
CA VAL A 142 -2.05 5.67 26.05
C VAL A 142 -1.58 6.94 25.31
N GLU A 143 -2.38 7.48 24.39
CA GLU A 143 -2.04 8.73 23.71
C GLU A 143 -2.10 9.95 24.66
N THR A 144 -3.09 9.97 25.55
CA THR A 144 -3.20 10.99 26.60
C THR A 144 -2.00 10.93 27.55
N LEU A 145 -1.58 9.71 27.94
CA LEU A 145 -0.40 9.47 28.75
C LEU A 145 0.87 10.00 28.07
N HIS A 146 1.03 9.75 26.77
CA HIS A 146 2.13 10.29 25.97
C HIS A 146 2.16 11.83 26.03
N GLY A 147 1.01 12.47 25.81
CA GLY A 147 0.89 13.93 25.86
C GLY A 147 1.23 14.53 27.22
N LEU A 148 0.85 13.88 28.33
CA LEU A 148 1.16 14.32 29.69
C LEU A 148 2.64 14.19 30.02
N VAL A 149 3.27 13.08 29.64
CA VAL A 149 4.72 12.90 29.80
C VAL A 149 5.45 13.98 29.00
N ARG A 150 5.05 14.27 27.76
CA ARG A 150 5.65 15.35 26.96
C ARG A 150 5.56 16.72 27.66
N LYS A 151 4.41 17.06 28.26
CA LYS A 151 4.24 18.31 29.03
C LYS A 151 5.20 18.41 30.22
N LEU A 152 5.48 17.31 30.93
CA LEU A 152 6.48 17.30 32.01
C LEU A 152 7.89 17.66 31.50
N TYR A 153 8.23 17.16 30.31
CA TYR A 153 9.50 17.45 29.65
C TYR A 153 9.59 18.90 29.15
N GLU A 154 8.50 19.48 28.67
CA GLU A 154 8.42 20.89 28.27
C GLU A 154 8.54 21.83 29.48
N LEU A 155 7.91 21.47 30.60
CA LEU A 155 7.90 22.28 31.82
C LEU A 155 9.26 22.27 32.55
N ILE A 156 9.91 21.11 32.64
CA ILE A 156 11.24 20.97 33.25
C ILE A 156 12.13 20.16 32.33
N PRO A 157 12.89 20.82 31.42
CA PRO A 157 13.89 20.17 30.59
C PRO A 157 15.05 19.63 31.45
N PRO A 158 15.26 18.31 31.52
CA PRO A 158 16.37 17.74 32.28
C PRO A 158 17.72 18.13 31.67
N GLY A 159 18.47 18.99 32.37
CA GLY A 159 19.81 19.43 31.93
C GLY A 159 20.21 20.84 32.34
N THR A 160 19.30 21.68 32.86
CA THR A 160 19.65 23.04 33.32
C THR A 160 20.26 23.03 34.72
N ARG A 161 21.53 22.60 34.84
CA ARG A 161 22.27 22.71 36.12
C ARG A 161 22.82 24.12 36.30
N THR A 162 22.11 24.99 37.01
CA THR A 162 22.67 26.26 37.50
C THR A 162 23.56 25.97 38.72
N ARG A 163 24.85 26.27 38.61
CA ARG A 163 25.79 26.18 39.74
C ARG A 163 25.52 27.35 40.70
N GLN A 164 25.16 27.09 41.96
CA GLN A 164 25.11 28.13 42.98
C GLN A 164 26.51 28.75 43.19
N PRO A 165 26.63 30.07 43.37
CA PRO A 165 27.91 30.70 43.70
C PRO A 165 28.32 30.27 45.11
N LYS A 166 29.51 29.67 45.24
CA LYS A 166 30.10 29.38 46.56
C LYS A 166 30.31 30.70 47.30
N SER A 167 29.87 30.75 48.55
CA SER A 167 30.18 31.80 49.51
C SER A 167 31.69 32.05 49.55
N VAL A 168 32.07 33.29 49.26
CA VAL A 168 33.46 33.76 49.38
C VAL A 168 33.80 33.79 50.87
N GLN A 169 34.67 32.88 51.32
CA GLN A 169 35.33 33.04 52.61
C GLN A 169 36.19 34.30 52.55
N GLN A 170 35.88 35.26 53.41
CA GLN A 170 36.69 36.46 53.62
C GLN A 170 38.09 36.06 54.06
N ILE A 171 39.07 36.21 53.15
CA ILE A 171 40.47 36.31 53.53
C ILE A 171 40.76 37.79 53.71
N VAL A 172 40.85 38.21 54.97
CA VAL A 172 41.35 39.53 55.36
C VAL A 172 42.83 39.61 54.97
N THR A 173 43.18 40.56 54.09
CA THR A 173 44.55 41.05 53.98
C THR A 173 44.56 42.56 54.23
N PRO A 174 45.50 43.07 55.06
CA PRO A 174 45.57 44.48 55.40
C PRO A 174 46.40 45.20 54.33
N PHE A 175 45.76 45.95 53.44
CA PHE A 175 46.18 47.25 52.91
C PHE A 175 45.41 47.58 51.62
N GLY A 176 44.67 48.70 51.64
CA GLY A 176 44.62 49.65 50.54
C GLY A 176 43.82 49.32 49.26
N SER A 177 42.73 50.08 49.11
CA SER A 177 42.14 50.58 47.85
C SER A 177 41.00 49.78 47.20
N TYR A 178 39.90 50.52 47.01
CA TYR A 178 38.62 50.09 46.47
C TYR A 178 38.68 50.02 44.94
N LYS A 179 38.26 48.89 44.36
CA LYS A 179 37.77 48.81 42.96
C LYS A 179 36.50 47.96 42.92
N THR A 180 35.37 48.62 42.66
CA THR A 180 34.11 48.02 42.26
C THR A 180 34.29 47.33 40.89
N HIS A 181 34.39 46.00 40.89
CA HIS A 181 34.14 45.20 39.69
C HIS A 181 32.65 44.80 39.72
N ALA A 182 31.83 45.49 38.92
CA ALA A 182 30.53 44.97 38.54
C ALA A 182 30.76 43.77 37.61
N SER A 183 30.69 42.56 38.16
CA SER A 183 30.72 41.33 37.38
C SER A 183 29.37 41.14 36.71
N THR A 184 29.33 41.35 35.39
CA THR A 184 28.24 40.92 34.51
C THR A 184 28.07 39.41 34.66
N ASN A 185 26.96 38.98 35.27
CA ASN A 185 26.54 37.58 35.29
C ASN A 185 26.13 37.16 33.87
N ALA A 186 27.08 36.69 33.07
CA ALA A 186 26.80 35.97 31.85
C ALA A 186 26.44 34.52 32.20
N TYR A 187 25.17 34.17 32.06
CA TYR A 187 24.70 32.78 32.14
C TYR A 187 25.20 32.04 30.89
N TYR A 188 26.22 31.19 31.03
CA TYR A 188 26.56 30.21 30.01
C TYR A 188 25.59 29.03 30.11
N VAL A 189 24.66 28.92 29.16
CA VAL A 189 23.87 27.70 28.92
C VAL A 189 24.85 26.61 28.50
N ILE A 190 24.88 25.50 29.25
CA ILE A 190 25.79 24.38 29.01
C ILE A 190 25.40 23.71 27.68
N ALA A 191 26.35 23.58 26.75
CA ALA A 191 26.21 22.92 25.44
C ALA A 191 25.68 21.46 25.46
N GLY A 192 25.39 20.88 26.63
CA GLY A 192 24.78 19.56 26.80
C GLY A 192 23.26 19.54 26.65
N THR A 193 22.57 20.69 26.71
CA THR A 193 21.10 20.77 26.56
C THR A 193 20.64 20.50 25.12
N GLU A 194 21.43 20.91 24.11
CA GLU A 194 21.10 20.68 22.69
C GLU A 194 21.34 19.22 22.26
N SER A 195 22.37 18.55 22.80
CA SER A 195 22.68 17.16 22.45
C SER A 195 21.59 16.20 22.95
N TRP A 196 21.15 16.37 24.20
CA TRP A 196 20.23 15.44 24.84
C TRP A 196 18.77 15.61 24.38
N THR A 197 18.34 16.85 24.10
CA THR A 197 17.02 17.12 23.50
C THR A 197 16.92 16.50 22.10
N LYS A 198 17.99 16.61 21.30
CA LYS A 198 18.09 15.96 20.00
C LYS A 198 18.05 14.43 20.09
N ASP A 199 18.75 13.84 21.06
CA ASP A 199 18.75 12.38 21.26
C ASP A 199 17.37 11.82 21.64
N ILE A 200 16.61 12.54 22.47
CA ILE A 200 15.25 12.13 22.84
C ILE A 200 14.25 12.38 21.73
N GLN A 201 14.34 13.51 21.03
CA GLN A 201 13.52 13.75 19.83
C GLN A 201 13.76 12.67 18.78
N ASN A 202 15.02 12.26 18.58
CA ASN A 202 15.37 11.15 17.70
C ASN A 202 14.80 9.82 18.22
N THR A 203 14.83 9.58 19.53
CA THR A 203 14.28 8.36 20.15
C THR A 203 12.76 8.29 20.01
N LEU A 204 12.05 9.38 20.29
CA LEU A 204 10.60 9.51 20.11
C LEU A 204 10.22 9.32 18.64
N LYS A 205 10.90 10.02 17.74
CA LYS A 205 10.69 9.88 16.30
C LYS A 205 10.92 8.44 15.83
N LYS A 206 11.94 7.77 16.35
CA LYS A 206 12.20 6.35 16.04
C LYS A 206 11.09 5.44 16.55
N ILE A 207 10.62 5.64 17.79
CA ILE A 207 9.51 4.88 18.37
C ILE A 207 8.22 5.09 17.57
N GLU A 208 7.91 6.33 17.20
CA GLU A 208 6.75 6.65 16.36
C GLU A 208 6.85 5.99 14.97
N GLN A 209 8.04 6.01 14.37
CA GLN A 209 8.30 5.33 13.10
C GLN A 209 8.14 3.81 13.21
N ASP A 210 8.67 3.20 14.27
CA ASP A 210 8.60 1.77 14.53
C ASP A 210 7.14 1.32 14.78
N ILE A 211 6.38 2.08 15.59
CA ILE A 211 4.95 1.83 15.82
C ILE A 211 4.16 1.98 14.52
N GLY A 212 4.43 3.02 13.74
CA GLY A 212 3.77 3.24 12.46
C GLY A 212 4.08 2.14 11.44
N ALA A 213 5.31 1.63 11.41
CA ALA A 213 5.72 0.52 10.57
C ALA A 213 5.03 -0.79 10.97
N GLU A 214 4.97 -1.09 12.27
CA GLU A 214 4.29 -2.28 12.77
C GLU A 214 2.78 -2.23 12.51
N MET A 215 2.15 -1.08 12.71
CA MET A 215 0.73 -0.88 12.40
C MET A 215 0.44 -1.06 10.91
N ARG A 216 1.31 -0.56 10.02
CA ARG A 216 1.20 -0.82 8.57
C ARG A 216 1.30 -2.30 8.24
N ARG A 217 2.21 -3.02 8.90
CA ARG A 217 2.35 -4.48 8.74
C ARG A 217 1.09 -5.22 9.20
N GLU A 218 0.51 -4.84 10.33
CA GLU A 218 -0.74 -5.42 10.81
C GLU A 218 -1.87 -5.22 9.80
N LEU A 219 -2.03 -4.00 9.28
CA LEU A 219 -3.06 -3.70 8.27
C LEU A 219 -2.84 -4.49 6.97
N HIS A 220 -1.59 -4.68 6.55
CA HIS A 220 -1.24 -5.49 5.39
C HIS A 220 -1.68 -6.95 5.56
N MET A 221 -1.42 -7.53 6.74
CA MET A 221 -1.84 -8.89 7.07
C MET A 221 -3.37 -9.01 7.17
N TRP A 222 -4.03 -8.03 7.80
CA TRP A 222 -5.49 -8.05 7.94
C TRP A 222 -6.21 -7.89 6.60
N ILE A 223 -5.75 -6.97 5.74
CA ILE A 223 -6.30 -6.80 4.39
C ILE A 223 -5.98 -8.00 3.51
N ALA A 224 -4.97 -8.82 3.86
CA ALA A 224 -4.48 -9.92 3.03
C ALA A 224 -4.22 -9.47 1.58
N ALA A 225 -3.59 -8.30 1.44
CA ALA A 225 -3.00 -7.92 0.18
C ALA A 225 -1.71 -8.73 0.00
N ASP A 226 -1.50 -9.26 -1.20
CA ASP A 226 -0.21 -9.82 -1.57
C ASP A 226 0.86 -8.73 -1.55
N VAL A 227 2.12 -9.16 -1.41
CA VAL A 227 3.27 -8.26 -1.51
C VAL A 227 3.20 -7.56 -2.87
N PRO A 228 3.40 -6.23 -2.95
CA PRO A 228 3.46 -5.53 -4.22
C PRO A 228 4.40 -6.26 -5.17
N SER A 229 3.88 -6.67 -6.31
CA SER A 229 4.66 -7.38 -7.31
C SER A 229 5.56 -6.40 -8.05
N ASP A 230 6.81 -6.79 -8.31
CA ASP A 230 7.78 -5.99 -9.08
C ASP A 230 7.34 -5.79 -10.55
N ILE A 231 6.22 -6.38 -10.97
CA ILE A 231 5.61 -6.25 -12.30
C ILE A 231 5.59 -4.80 -12.82
N TYR A 232 5.20 -3.83 -11.98
CA TYR A 232 5.18 -2.44 -12.41
C TYR A 232 6.60 -1.93 -12.76
N GLU A 233 7.59 -2.21 -11.92
CA GLU A 233 8.97 -1.80 -12.16
C GLU A 233 9.56 -2.55 -13.36
N ASP A 234 9.28 -3.85 -13.51
CA ASP A 234 9.70 -4.65 -14.66
C ASP A 234 9.22 -4.05 -15.98
N PHE A 235 7.93 -3.68 -16.08
CA PHE A 235 7.38 -3.09 -17.29
C PHE A 235 7.82 -1.65 -17.51
N LYS A 236 8.10 -0.91 -16.44
CA LYS A 236 8.67 0.43 -16.52
C LYS A 236 10.12 0.38 -17.04
N GLU A 237 10.93 -0.57 -16.58
CA GLU A 237 12.32 -0.77 -17.03
C GLU A 237 12.41 -1.35 -18.44
N THR A 238 11.49 -2.25 -18.80
CA THR A 238 11.44 -2.86 -20.15
C THR A 238 11.02 -1.87 -21.23
N ARG A 239 10.34 -0.77 -20.86
CA ARG A 239 9.88 0.25 -21.80
C ARG A 239 11.06 0.94 -22.48
N ALA A 240 11.04 0.95 -23.81
CA ALA A 240 11.99 1.73 -24.60
C ALA A 240 11.85 3.24 -24.32
N SER A 241 12.98 3.95 -24.22
CA SER A 241 13.02 5.39 -23.97
C SER A 241 12.16 6.18 -24.97
N ASP A 242 11.51 7.25 -24.50
CA ASP A 242 10.64 8.15 -25.28
C ASP A 242 9.37 7.53 -25.90
N THR A 243 9.11 6.24 -25.68
CA THR A 243 7.88 5.57 -26.15
C THR A 243 6.69 5.77 -25.22
N CYS A 244 5.49 5.44 -25.71
CA CYS A 244 4.20 5.55 -24.99
C CYS A 244 3.77 6.99 -24.61
N ASN A 245 4.58 8.02 -24.86
CA ASN A 245 4.25 9.41 -24.52
C ASN A 245 3.04 9.96 -25.29
N TRP A 246 2.74 9.40 -26.46
CA TRP A 246 1.63 9.83 -27.32
C TRP A 246 0.28 9.83 -26.60
N ILE A 247 0.06 8.97 -25.59
CA ILE A 247 -1.21 8.91 -24.86
C ILE A 247 -1.44 10.17 -24.02
N LEU A 248 -0.35 10.78 -23.53
CA LEU A 248 -0.41 11.97 -22.67
C LEU A 248 -0.85 13.22 -23.44
N ASP A 249 -0.70 13.19 -24.77
CA ASP A 249 -1.12 14.26 -25.68
C ASP A 249 -2.56 14.11 -26.19
N ARG A 250 -3.18 12.94 -25.95
CA ARG A 250 -4.56 12.69 -26.35
C ARG A 250 -5.51 13.62 -25.60
N LYS A 251 -6.47 14.19 -26.34
CA LYS A 251 -7.50 15.07 -25.77
C LYS A 251 -8.30 14.34 -24.70
N GLU A 252 -8.61 13.07 -24.94
CA GLU A 252 -9.35 12.19 -24.03
C GLU A 252 -8.64 12.03 -22.68
N PHE A 253 -7.31 11.80 -22.71
CA PHE A 253 -6.49 11.69 -21.51
C PHE A 253 -6.42 13.02 -20.76
N ARG A 254 -6.15 14.12 -21.47
CA ARG A 254 -6.05 15.46 -20.89
C ARG A 254 -7.37 15.96 -20.32
N ASP A 255 -8.50 15.63 -20.95
CA ASP A 255 -9.83 15.98 -20.47
C ASP A 255 -10.20 15.17 -19.23
N TRP A 256 -9.88 13.87 -19.21
CA TRP A 256 -10.05 13.01 -18.03
C TRP A 256 -9.23 13.48 -16.83
N LEU A 257 -8.02 14.00 -17.05
CA LEU A 257 -7.11 14.45 -15.97
C LEU A 257 -7.53 15.79 -15.32
N LYS A 258 -8.44 16.56 -15.91
CA LYS A 258 -8.82 17.89 -15.38
C LYS A 258 -9.56 17.76 -14.04
N PRO A 259 -9.10 18.45 -12.97
CA PRO A 259 -9.80 18.47 -11.69
C PRO A 259 -11.11 19.26 -11.82
N ASN A 260 -12.19 18.69 -11.30
CA ASN A 260 -13.57 19.22 -11.36
C ASN A 260 -14.17 19.19 -12.77
N GLY A 261 -14.79 18.04 -13.07
CA GLY A 261 -15.60 17.84 -14.24
C GLY A 261 -16.70 18.88 -14.35
N ASP A 262 -16.77 19.50 -15.53
CA ASP A 262 -18.06 19.63 -16.17
C ASP A 262 -18.73 18.24 -16.09
N SER A 263 -19.98 18.14 -15.65
CA SER A 263 -20.66 16.85 -15.40
C SER A 263 -20.81 15.95 -16.64
N SER A 264 -20.24 16.36 -17.78
CA SER A 264 -20.19 15.67 -19.06
C SER A 264 -19.01 14.71 -19.24
N VAL A 265 -17.96 14.76 -18.39
CA VAL A 265 -16.75 13.92 -18.58
C VAL A 265 -16.80 12.69 -17.67
N SER A 266 -16.63 11.51 -18.26
CA SER A 266 -16.61 10.22 -17.55
C SER A 266 -15.44 10.15 -16.56
N PRO A 267 -15.65 9.66 -15.31
CA PRO A 267 -14.56 9.44 -14.35
C PRO A 267 -13.66 8.25 -14.74
N VAL A 268 -14.08 7.45 -15.71
CA VAL A 268 -13.34 6.27 -16.19
C VAL A 268 -12.72 6.58 -17.54
N LEU A 269 -11.39 6.40 -17.64
CA LEU A 269 -10.65 6.33 -18.88
C LEU A 269 -10.44 4.87 -19.26
N TRP A 270 -11.06 4.43 -20.35
CA TRP A 270 -10.91 3.07 -20.86
C TRP A 270 -9.89 3.04 -22.01
N VAL A 271 -8.78 2.34 -21.83
CA VAL A 271 -7.76 2.16 -22.86
C VAL A 271 -7.90 0.74 -23.41
N ASN A 272 -8.28 0.62 -24.68
CA ASN A 272 -8.29 -0.64 -25.39
C ASN A 272 -7.22 -0.66 -26.48
N ALA A 273 -6.69 -1.84 -26.75
CA ALA A 273 -5.80 -2.11 -27.86
C ALA A 273 -5.83 -3.60 -28.18
N ILE A 274 -5.34 -3.95 -29.36
CA ILE A 274 -5.13 -5.34 -29.74
C ILE A 274 -4.24 -6.06 -28.71
N ALA A 275 -4.41 -7.37 -28.58
CA ALA A 275 -3.50 -8.17 -27.77
C ALA A 275 -2.07 -8.08 -28.31
N GLY A 276 -1.09 -8.04 -27.41
CA GLY A 276 0.31 -7.76 -27.77
C GLY A 276 0.60 -6.31 -28.14
N GLY A 277 -0.39 -5.42 -28.22
CA GLY A 277 -0.21 -4.00 -28.56
C GLY A 277 0.46 -3.12 -27.48
N GLY A 278 1.12 -3.72 -26.47
CA GLY A 278 1.85 -3.01 -25.44
C GLY A 278 1.00 -2.29 -24.39
N LYS A 279 -0.26 -2.70 -24.18
CA LYS A 279 -1.18 -2.09 -23.18
C LYS A 279 -0.56 -2.00 -21.79
N THR A 280 0.04 -3.08 -21.33
CA THR A 280 0.67 -3.15 -20.02
C THR A 280 1.83 -2.16 -19.86
N VAL A 281 2.69 -2.05 -20.88
CA VAL A 281 3.79 -1.06 -20.91
C VAL A 281 3.24 0.37 -20.97
N LEU A 282 2.16 0.59 -21.73
CA LEU A 282 1.45 1.86 -21.81
C LEU A 282 0.82 2.24 -20.46
N CYS A 283 0.21 1.29 -19.75
CA CYS A 283 -0.34 1.46 -18.41
C CYS A 283 0.77 1.83 -17.41
N ALA A 284 1.92 1.16 -17.45
CA ALA A 284 3.08 1.52 -16.62
C ALA A 284 3.53 2.96 -16.86
N ARG A 285 3.55 3.43 -18.12
CA ARG A 285 3.82 4.84 -18.44
C ARG A 285 2.76 5.78 -17.86
N VAL A 286 1.47 5.45 -17.98
CA VAL A 286 0.41 6.26 -17.38
C VAL A 286 0.60 6.38 -15.86
N VAL A 287 0.87 5.28 -15.16
CA VAL A 287 1.14 5.28 -13.71
C VAL A 287 2.33 6.17 -13.38
N GLU A 288 3.45 6.02 -14.07
CA GLU A 288 4.65 6.83 -13.87
C GLU A 288 4.35 8.34 -14.01
N TYR A 289 3.71 8.74 -15.12
CA TYR A 289 3.35 10.13 -15.36
C TYR A 289 2.45 10.71 -14.26
N LEU A 290 1.43 9.94 -13.85
CA LEU A 290 0.51 10.36 -12.80
C LEU A 290 1.25 10.51 -11.47
N SER A 291 2.13 9.57 -11.12
CA SER A 291 2.91 9.62 -9.88
C SER A 291 3.90 10.79 -9.83
N GLU A 292 4.44 11.21 -10.98
CA GLU A 292 5.32 12.38 -11.08
C GLU A 292 4.54 13.71 -11.03
N THR A 293 3.37 13.75 -11.67
CA THR A 293 2.62 14.99 -11.91
C THR A 293 1.63 15.30 -10.79
N LEU A 294 0.97 14.27 -10.26
CA LEU A 294 -0.06 14.42 -9.24
C LEU A 294 0.53 14.22 -7.84
N LYS A 295 0.33 15.20 -6.96
CA LYS A 295 0.58 15.04 -5.51
C LYS A 295 -0.61 14.37 -4.80
N LYS A 296 -1.28 13.45 -5.49
CA LYS A 296 -2.51 12.79 -5.05
C LYS A 296 -2.30 11.28 -4.99
N PRO A 297 -3.08 10.54 -4.18
CA PRO A 297 -2.89 9.10 -4.04
C PRO A 297 -3.19 8.39 -5.35
N ILE A 298 -2.24 7.56 -5.81
CA ILE A 298 -2.39 6.74 -7.01
C ILE A 298 -2.14 5.30 -6.61
N ALA A 299 -3.03 4.41 -7.01
CA ALA A 299 -2.82 2.99 -6.82
C ALA A 299 -3.00 2.22 -8.12
N HIS A 300 -2.16 1.22 -8.33
CA HIS A 300 -2.14 0.45 -9.57
C HIS A 300 -2.16 -1.05 -9.28
N PHE A 301 -2.77 -1.83 -10.17
CA PHE A 301 -2.72 -3.28 -10.12
C PHE A 301 -2.61 -3.83 -11.52
N PHE A 302 -1.69 -4.77 -11.70
CA PHE A 302 -1.44 -5.44 -12.97
C PHE A 302 -1.89 -6.89 -12.83
N LEU A 303 -2.99 -7.23 -13.48
CA LEU A 303 -3.39 -8.62 -13.62
C LEU A 303 -2.39 -9.31 -14.54
N SER A 304 -1.85 -10.43 -14.06
CA SER A 304 -0.95 -11.26 -14.85
C SER A 304 -1.34 -12.71 -14.74
N SER A 305 -1.35 -13.37 -15.90
CA SER A 305 -1.52 -14.82 -16.04
C SER A 305 -0.52 -15.68 -15.27
N GLN A 306 0.62 -15.11 -14.88
CA GLN A 306 1.68 -15.81 -14.15
C GLN A 306 1.47 -15.83 -12.63
N ASN A 307 0.51 -15.04 -12.11
CA ASN A 307 0.23 -14.94 -10.68
C ASN A 307 -1.16 -15.50 -10.33
N ALA A 308 -1.35 -15.89 -9.06
CA ALA A 308 -2.63 -16.33 -8.51
C ALA A 308 -3.75 -15.26 -8.56
N SER A 309 -3.45 -14.07 -9.11
CA SER A 309 -4.36 -12.95 -9.29
C SER A 309 -5.54 -13.21 -10.22
N ARG A 310 -5.49 -14.25 -11.06
CA ARG A 310 -6.58 -14.60 -11.98
C ARG A 310 -7.86 -15.04 -11.25
N ASP A 311 -7.74 -15.56 -10.03
CA ASP A 311 -8.82 -16.29 -9.34
C ASP A 311 -9.65 -15.41 -8.39
N ASP A 312 -9.13 -14.24 -8.02
CA ASP A 312 -9.78 -13.35 -7.07
C ASP A 312 -9.63 -11.87 -7.48
N PRO A 313 -10.66 -11.27 -8.13
CA PRO A 313 -10.63 -9.86 -8.53
C PRO A 313 -10.54 -8.90 -7.33
N TYR A 314 -10.83 -9.35 -6.11
CA TYR A 314 -10.70 -8.53 -4.90
C TYR A 314 -9.24 -8.28 -4.53
N LEU A 315 -8.27 -8.99 -5.11
CA LEU A 315 -6.84 -8.73 -4.93
C LEU A 315 -6.44 -7.33 -5.42
N ALA A 316 -7.02 -6.87 -6.54
CA ALA A 316 -6.79 -5.53 -7.05
C ALA A 316 -7.22 -4.47 -6.03
N ILE A 317 -8.42 -4.62 -5.46
CA ILE A 317 -8.95 -3.70 -4.45
C ILE A 317 -8.11 -3.73 -3.18
N ARG A 318 -7.70 -4.91 -2.71
CA ARG A 318 -6.81 -5.06 -1.54
C ARG A 318 -5.49 -4.35 -1.74
N SER A 319 -4.86 -4.54 -2.91
CA SER A 319 -3.62 -3.85 -3.28
C SER A 319 -3.81 -2.33 -3.33
N TRP A 320 -4.90 -1.86 -3.93
CA TRP A 320 -5.19 -0.43 -4.00
C TRP A 320 -5.34 0.21 -2.62
N ILE A 321 -6.07 -0.43 -1.71
CA ILE A 321 -6.23 0.09 -0.34
C ILE A 321 -4.86 0.23 0.32
N ILE A 322 -3.99 -0.78 0.22
CA ILE A 322 -2.64 -0.74 0.82
C ILE A 322 -1.78 0.37 0.23
N GLN A 323 -1.80 0.54 -1.09
CA GLN A 323 -1.03 1.62 -1.75
C GLN A 323 -1.52 3.01 -1.32
N VAL A 324 -2.84 3.21 -1.23
CA VAL A 324 -3.42 4.49 -0.81
C VAL A 324 -3.07 4.81 0.64
N ILE A 325 -3.16 3.85 1.58
CA ILE A 325 -2.76 4.12 2.98
C ILE A 325 -1.25 4.36 3.14
N GLY A 326 -0.44 3.87 2.21
CA GLY A 326 1.00 4.17 2.16
C GLY A 326 1.30 5.61 1.75
N GLN A 327 0.40 6.24 0.97
CA GLN A 327 0.57 7.58 0.41
C GLN A 327 -0.23 8.66 1.15
N ASN A 328 -1.28 8.28 1.90
CA ASN A 328 -2.21 9.21 2.51
C ASN A 328 -2.49 8.87 3.99
N ALA A 329 -2.22 9.83 4.88
CA ALA A 329 -2.36 9.65 6.33
C ALA A 329 -3.83 9.57 6.81
N ASP A 330 -4.75 10.25 6.12
CA ASP A 330 -6.18 10.21 6.45
C ASP A 330 -6.76 8.85 6.07
N ALA A 331 -6.37 8.31 4.90
CA ALA A 331 -6.72 6.96 4.48
C ALA A 331 -6.18 5.91 5.47
N PHE A 332 -4.92 6.05 5.90
CA PHE A 332 -4.34 5.18 6.92
C PHE A 332 -5.14 5.22 8.23
N SER A 333 -5.52 6.41 8.69
CA SER A 333 -6.31 6.59 9.91
C SER A 333 -7.71 5.97 9.78
N LEU A 334 -8.36 6.12 8.62
CA LEU A 334 -9.65 5.54 8.30
C LEU A 334 -9.60 4.00 8.32
N VAL A 335 -8.64 3.40 7.61
CA VAL A 335 -8.47 1.94 7.55
C VAL A 335 -8.15 1.38 8.94
N ARG A 336 -7.32 2.07 9.71
CA ARG A 336 -7.01 1.70 11.10
C ARG A 336 -8.26 1.72 11.99
N ALA A 337 -9.08 2.76 11.90
CA ALA A 337 -10.33 2.83 12.65
C ALA A 337 -11.27 1.68 12.25
N LYS A 338 -11.38 1.39 10.95
CA LYS A 338 -12.16 0.24 10.46
C LYS A 338 -11.63 -1.09 11.02
N ARG A 339 -10.31 -1.31 10.97
CA ARG A 339 -9.67 -2.50 11.55
C ARG A 339 -10.02 -2.69 13.02
N LEU A 340 -9.93 -1.63 13.82
CA LEU A 340 -10.21 -1.67 15.27
C LEU A 340 -11.69 -1.97 15.57
N SER A 341 -12.60 -1.49 14.72
CA SER A 341 -14.04 -1.76 14.84
C SER A 341 -14.46 -3.17 14.41
N GLN A 342 -13.61 -3.86 13.63
CA GLN A 342 -13.90 -5.17 13.04
C GLN A 342 -13.21 -6.30 13.81
N HIS A 343 -13.86 -7.46 13.88
CA HIS A 343 -13.32 -8.65 14.59
C HIS A 343 -12.81 -9.74 13.66
N GLU A 344 -12.84 -9.48 12.35
CA GLU A 344 -12.34 -10.40 11.34
C GLU A 344 -10.81 -10.55 11.50
N GLN A 345 -10.31 -11.79 11.49
CA GLN A 345 -8.87 -12.05 11.44
C GLN A 345 -8.27 -11.55 10.11
N THR A 346 -9.03 -11.72 9.03
CA THR A 346 -8.72 -11.23 7.68
C THR A 346 -9.98 -10.58 7.12
N ALA A 347 -9.83 -9.41 6.50
CA ALA A 347 -10.93 -8.64 5.95
C ALA A 347 -11.70 -9.43 4.88
N SER A 348 -12.99 -9.64 5.11
CA SER A 348 -13.89 -10.30 4.15
C SER A 348 -14.08 -9.46 2.88
N ARG A 349 -14.62 -10.07 1.82
CA ARG A 349 -14.92 -9.38 0.55
C ARG A 349 -15.83 -8.17 0.77
N MET A 350 -16.86 -8.32 1.60
CA MET A 350 -17.77 -7.23 1.97
C MET A 350 -17.04 -6.08 2.67
N THR A 351 -16.15 -6.40 3.61
CA THR A 351 -15.34 -5.41 4.32
C THR A 351 -14.44 -4.63 3.36
N ILE A 352 -13.78 -5.31 2.42
CA ILE A 352 -12.91 -4.66 1.43
C ILE A 352 -13.68 -3.73 0.50
N ILE A 353 -14.82 -4.16 -0.03
CA ILE A 353 -15.63 -3.31 -0.91
C ILE A 353 -16.11 -2.05 -0.16
N SER A 354 -16.64 -2.23 1.05
CA SER A 354 -17.06 -1.12 1.92
C SER A 354 -15.92 -0.15 2.17
N LEU A 355 -14.74 -0.67 2.50
CA LEU A 355 -13.57 0.13 2.82
C LEU A 355 -13.06 0.90 1.60
N PHE A 356 -13.03 0.27 0.43
CA PHE A 356 -12.66 0.93 -0.82
C PHE A 356 -13.63 2.06 -1.17
N GLN A 357 -14.95 1.83 -1.03
CA GLN A 357 -15.97 2.86 -1.26
C GLN A 357 -15.80 4.05 -0.30
N GLU A 358 -15.54 3.79 0.98
CA GLU A 358 -15.27 4.84 1.97
C GLU A 358 -14.02 5.64 1.61
N ILE A 359 -12.93 4.98 1.20
CA ILE A 359 -11.70 5.66 0.73
C ILE A 359 -11.98 6.52 -0.49
N ALA A 360 -12.67 5.98 -1.50
CA ALA A 360 -12.99 6.71 -2.73
C ALA A 360 -13.90 7.93 -2.49
N GLN A 361 -14.72 7.91 -1.43
CA GLN A 361 -15.60 9.02 -1.05
C GLN A 361 -14.88 10.08 -0.21
N VAL A 362 -14.05 9.65 0.75
CA VAL A 362 -13.44 10.55 1.73
C VAL A 362 -12.14 11.16 1.21
N ILE A 363 -11.37 10.42 0.42
CA ILE A 363 -10.04 10.85 -0.02
C ILE A 363 -10.16 11.48 -1.42
N PRO A 364 -9.96 12.80 -1.56
CA PRO A 364 -10.19 13.49 -2.81
C PRO A 364 -9.12 13.13 -3.85
N ASP A 365 -9.55 13.05 -5.12
CA ASP A 365 -8.71 12.86 -6.31
C ASP A 365 -7.84 11.58 -6.28
N CYS A 366 -8.31 10.52 -5.61
CA CYS A 366 -7.69 9.20 -5.72
C CYS A 366 -7.81 8.65 -7.14
N THR A 367 -6.69 8.19 -7.71
CA THR A 367 -6.69 7.54 -9.02
C THR A 367 -6.33 6.06 -8.90
N PHE A 368 -7.16 5.20 -9.50
CA PHE A 368 -6.98 3.75 -9.48
C PHE A 368 -6.73 3.25 -10.91
N VAL A 369 -5.63 2.54 -11.12
CA VAL A 369 -5.22 2.00 -12.42
C VAL A 369 -5.29 0.48 -12.36
N LEU A 370 -5.98 -0.12 -13.34
CA LEU A 370 -6.06 -1.57 -13.53
C LEU A 370 -5.58 -1.92 -14.93
N ASP A 371 -4.58 -2.78 -15.02
CA ASP A 371 -4.14 -3.39 -16.27
C ASP A 371 -4.56 -4.86 -16.33
N GLY A 372 -4.85 -5.35 -17.54
CA GLY A 372 -5.14 -6.76 -17.79
C GLY A 372 -6.49 -7.25 -17.27
N LEU A 373 -7.54 -6.41 -17.24
CA LEU A 373 -8.88 -6.83 -16.78
C LEU A 373 -9.40 -8.07 -17.54
N ASP A 374 -9.01 -8.20 -18.81
CA ASP A 374 -9.30 -9.35 -19.68
C ASP A 374 -8.58 -10.65 -19.28
N GLU A 375 -7.61 -10.61 -18.35
CA GLU A 375 -6.92 -11.79 -17.83
C GLU A 375 -7.58 -12.41 -16.58
N SER A 376 -8.67 -11.82 -16.08
CA SER A 376 -9.48 -12.36 -14.98
C SER A 376 -10.15 -13.67 -15.37
N ARG A 377 -10.28 -14.68 -14.47
CA ARG A 377 -11.05 -15.89 -14.77
C ARG A 377 -12.56 -15.65 -14.96
N ASP A 378 -13.05 -14.50 -14.52
CA ASP A 378 -14.47 -14.10 -14.66
C ASP A 378 -14.84 -13.75 -16.11
N VAL A 379 -13.91 -13.83 -17.07
CA VAL A 379 -14.16 -13.54 -18.50
C VAL A 379 -14.69 -14.73 -19.28
N TYR A 380 -14.91 -15.90 -18.67
CA TYR A 380 -15.32 -17.10 -19.41
C TYR A 380 -16.60 -16.86 -20.23
N ASP A 381 -17.60 -16.21 -19.64
CA ASP A 381 -18.85 -15.89 -20.34
C ASP A 381 -18.62 -14.92 -21.51
N ASP A 382 -17.70 -13.97 -21.36
CA ASP A 382 -17.30 -13.04 -22.42
C ASP A 382 -16.56 -13.75 -23.55
N VAL A 383 -15.67 -14.69 -23.23
CA VAL A 383 -14.96 -15.54 -24.20
C VAL A 383 -15.95 -16.40 -24.98
N VAL A 384 -16.93 -17.00 -24.31
CA VAL A 384 -17.98 -17.79 -24.96
C VAL A 384 -18.80 -16.90 -25.89
N SER A 385 -19.18 -15.70 -25.44
CA SER A 385 -19.91 -14.72 -26.25
C SER A 385 -19.11 -14.27 -27.48
N TYR A 386 -17.83 -13.95 -27.30
CA TYR A 386 -16.91 -13.55 -28.35
C TYR A 386 -16.68 -14.65 -29.38
N SER A 387 -16.42 -15.88 -28.92
CA SER A 387 -16.26 -17.06 -29.77
C SER A 387 -17.51 -17.31 -30.59
N ARG A 388 -18.70 -17.22 -29.97
CA ARG A 388 -19.99 -17.37 -30.66
C ARG A 388 -20.18 -16.31 -31.74
N ASN A 389 -19.86 -15.05 -31.45
CA ASN A 389 -19.99 -13.96 -32.41
C ASN A 389 -19.09 -14.19 -33.64
N ILE A 390 -17.80 -14.47 -33.41
CA ILE A 390 -16.83 -14.75 -34.47
C ILE A 390 -17.25 -15.94 -35.32
N VAL A 391 -17.66 -17.04 -34.69
CA VAL A 391 -18.04 -18.26 -35.40
C VAL A 391 -19.32 -18.02 -36.21
N ASN A 392 -20.28 -17.27 -35.68
CA ASN A 392 -21.48 -16.88 -36.42
C ASN A 392 -21.16 -16.03 -37.64
N GLU A 393 -20.22 -15.10 -37.54
CA GLU A 393 -19.78 -14.27 -38.65
C GLU A 393 -19.05 -15.10 -39.73
N ARG A 394 -18.08 -15.91 -39.30
CA ARG A 394 -17.17 -16.65 -40.20
C ARG A 394 -17.79 -17.89 -40.82
N LEU A 395 -18.64 -18.60 -40.07
CA LEU A 395 -19.27 -19.86 -40.46
C LEU A 395 -20.79 -19.73 -40.61
N SER A 396 -21.30 -18.55 -40.98
CA SER A 396 -22.73 -18.26 -41.15
C SER A 396 -23.48 -19.23 -42.09
N ASN A 397 -22.77 -19.89 -43.01
CA ASN A 397 -23.31 -20.91 -43.91
C ASN A 397 -23.39 -22.31 -43.29
N LYS A 398 -22.96 -22.51 -42.04
CA LYS A 398 -22.94 -23.80 -41.34
C LYS A 398 -24.13 -23.97 -40.39
N PRO A 399 -24.53 -25.22 -40.09
CA PRO A 399 -25.61 -25.51 -39.16
C PRO A 399 -25.34 -24.93 -37.76
N GLN A 400 -26.42 -24.57 -37.05
CA GLN A 400 -26.33 -23.87 -35.75
C GLN A 400 -25.65 -24.73 -34.68
N ASP A 401 -25.98 -26.02 -34.62
CA ASP A 401 -25.38 -27.02 -33.74
C ASP A 401 -23.85 -27.09 -33.92
N LEU A 402 -23.38 -27.13 -35.17
CA LEU A 402 -21.94 -27.13 -35.44
C LEU A 402 -21.27 -25.82 -35.03
N ARG A 403 -21.93 -24.68 -35.24
CA ARG A 403 -21.41 -23.37 -34.83
C ARG A 403 -21.31 -23.28 -33.30
N GLU A 404 -22.29 -23.79 -32.57
CA GLU A 404 -22.27 -23.83 -31.11
C GLU A 404 -21.16 -24.73 -30.59
N ASP A 405 -21.02 -25.95 -31.13
CA ASP A 405 -19.93 -26.89 -30.78
C ASP A 405 -18.55 -26.25 -30.98
N ILE A 406 -18.32 -25.63 -32.13
CA ILE A 406 -17.06 -24.96 -32.46
C ILE A 406 -16.81 -23.78 -31.53
N SER A 407 -17.83 -22.96 -31.26
CA SER A 407 -17.70 -21.80 -30.36
C SER A 407 -17.31 -22.23 -28.95
N GLN A 408 -17.88 -23.33 -28.47
CA GLN A 408 -17.58 -23.89 -27.16
C GLN A 408 -16.14 -24.41 -27.10
N GLN A 409 -15.71 -25.18 -28.10
CA GLN A 409 -14.33 -25.67 -28.17
C GLN A 409 -13.30 -24.54 -28.21
N LEU A 410 -13.56 -23.46 -28.94
CA LEU A 410 -12.68 -22.29 -28.96
C LEU A 410 -12.58 -21.62 -27.58
N ALA A 411 -13.71 -21.48 -26.89
CA ALA A 411 -13.75 -20.88 -25.56
C ALA A 411 -12.97 -21.71 -24.54
N ASP A 412 -13.11 -23.04 -24.60
CA ASP A 412 -12.46 -23.95 -23.66
C ASP A 412 -10.94 -24.04 -23.89
N GLN A 413 -10.46 -23.90 -25.13
CA GLN A 413 -9.03 -24.01 -25.46
C GLN A 413 -8.26 -22.68 -25.37
N CYS A 414 -8.93 -21.53 -25.35
CA CYS A 414 -8.24 -20.24 -25.41
C CYS A 414 -7.50 -19.82 -24.13
N ASP A 415 -7.71 -20.52 -23.00
CA ASP A 415 -7.17 -20.16 -21.67
C ASP A 415 -7.39 -18.68 -21.27
N GLY A 416 -8.58 -18.15 -21.59
CA GLY A 416 -8.95 -16.75 -21.33
C GLY A 416 -8.31 -15.74 -22.29
N GLN A 417 -7.58 -16.18 -23.32
CA GLN A 417 -6.86 -15.30 -24.25
C GLN A 417 -7.67 -15.08 -25.54
N PHE A 418 -8.39 -13.95 -25.61
CA PHE A 418 -9.22 -13.58 -26.77
C PHE A 418 -8.44 -13.58 -28.11
N LEU A 419 -7.15 -13.25 -28.07
CA LEU A 419 -6.28 -13.30 -29.26
C LEU A 419 -6.19 -14.70 -29.85
N TRP A 420 -6.16 -15.74 -29.02
CA TRP A 420 -6.09 -17.11 -29.48
C TRP A 420 -7.34 -17.44 -30.34
N VAL A 421 -8.53 -17.04 -29.86
CA VAL A 421 -9.79 -17.21 -30.60
C VAL A 421 -9.74 -16.48 -31.94
N ARG A 422 -9.24 -15.23 -31.94
CA ARG A 422 -9.08 -14.42 -33.15
C ARG A 422 -8.12 -15.09 -34.15
N LEU A 423 -6.98 -15.61 -33.69
CA LEU A 423 -6.02 -16.29 -34.56
C LEU A 423 -6.64 -17.53 -35.21
N GLN A 424 -7.39 -18.35 -34.44
CA GLN A 424 -8.09 -19.50 -35.03
C GLN A 424 -9.19 -19.08 -36.01
N ALA A 425 -9.90 -18.00 -35.73
CA ALA A 425 -10.92 -17.47 -36.63
C ALA A 425 -10.39 -17.13 -38.03
N THR A 426 -9.15 -16.67 -38.14
CA THR A 426 -8.53 -16.39 -39.45
C THR A 426 -8.29 -17.65 -40.27
N LYS A 427 -8.07 -18.79 -39.61
CA LYS A 427 -7.89 -20.11 -40.25
C LYS A 427 -9.23 -20.76 -40.63
N MET A 428 -10.36 -20.27 -40.09
CA MET A 428 -11.69 -20.77 -40.41
C MET A 428 -12.17 -20.29 -41.78
N GLN A 429 -12.21 -21.20 -42.74
CA GLN A 429 -12.75 -20.93 -44.07
C GLN A 429 -14.19 -21.41 -44.20
N LYS A 430 -15.04 -20.62 -44.87
CA LYS A 430 -16.45 -20.98 -45.15
C LYS A 430 -16.60 -22.30 -45.89
N ILE A 431 -15.58 -22.68 -46.66
CA ILE A 431 -15.53 -23.90 -47.46
C ILE A 431 -15.15 -25.15 -46.65
N SER A 432 -14.59 -25.02 -45.44
CA SER A 432 -14.17 -26.15 -44.61
C SER A 432 -15.36 -27.04 -44.22
N ASN A 433 -15.19 -28.36 -44.27
CA ASN A 433 -16.22 -29.31 -43.82
C ASN A 433 -16.19 -29.50 -42.28
N LYS A 434 -17.21 -30.14 -41.72
CA LYS A 434 -17.35 -30.38 -40.26
C LYS A 434 -16.12 -31.06 -39.65
N PHE A 435 -15.64 -32.13 -40.28
CA PHE A 435 -14.48 -32.89 -39.80
C PHE A 435 -13.20 -32.08 -39.83
N GLN A 436 -13.00 -31.29 -40.88
CA GLN A 436 -11.84 -30.41 -41.01
C GLN A 436 -11.83 -29.38 -39.89
N LEU A 437 -12.95 -28.66 -39.69
CA LEU A 437 -13.08 -27.65 -38.64
C LEU A 437 -12.84 -28.24 -37.24
N GLN A 438 -13.48 -29.37 -36.93
CA GLN A 438 -13.32 -30.02 -35.62
C GLN A 438 -11.89 -30.52 -35.40
N ARG A 439 -11.27 -31.12 -36.43
CA ARG A 439 -9.89 -31.61 -36.34
C ARG A 439 -8.91 -30.45 -36.17
N ASP A 440 -9.06 -29.38 -36.95
CA ASP A 440 -8.14 -28.25 -36.93
C ASP A 440 -8.17 -27.53 -35.57
N ILE A 441 -9.35 -27.40 -34.95
CA ILE A 441 -9.48 -26.87 -33.58
C ILE A 441 -8.95 -27.87 -32.55
N SER A 442 -9.31 -29.16 -32.65
CA SER A 442 -8.86 -30.18 -31.68
C SER A 442 -7.34 -30.38 -31.67
N ASN A 443 -6.69 -30.15 -32.80
CA ASN A 443 -5.23 -30.22 -32.95
C ASN A 443 -4.54 -28.89 -32.59
N THR A 444 -5.29 -27.89 -32.14
CA THR A 444 -4.75 -26.61 -31.73
C THR A 444 -4.39 -26.62 -30.24
N PRO A 445 -3.13 -26.28 -29.88
CA PRO A 445 -2.73 -26.20 -28.49
C PRO A 445 -3.53 -25.15 -27.72
N ALA A 446 -3.71 -25.40 -26.43
CA ALA A 446 -4.43 -24.47 -25.56
C ALA A 446 -3.55 -23.25 -25.24
N GLY A 447 -4.12 -22.05 -25.39
CA GLY A 447 -3.44 -20.78 -25.14
C GLY A 447 -2.37 -20.41 -26.16
N LEU A 448 -1.93 -19.15 -26.11
CA LEU A 448 -1.01 -18.53 -27.06
C LEU A 448 0.42 -19.07 -26.96
N GLY A 449 0.91 -19.38 -25.76
CA GLY A 449 2.29 -19.84 -25.57
C GLY A 449 2.56 -21.13 -26.35
N GLN A 450 1.72 -22.14 -26.13
CA GLN A 450 1.81 -23.42 -26.84
C GLN A 450 1.49 -23.26 -28.34
N LEU A 451 0.58 -22.35 -28.68
CA LEU A 451 0.29 -22.04 -30.08
C LEU A 451 1.52 -21.50 -30.79
N TYR A 452 2.20 -20.49 -30.22
CA TYR A 452 3.40 -19.90 -30.80
C TYR A 452 4.57 -20.88 -30.87
N GLU A 453 4.74 -21.72 -29.85
CA GLU A 453 5.77 -22.77 -29.86
C GLU A 453 5.52 -23.76 -31.01
N ARG A 454 4.28 -24.22 -31.19
CA ARG A 454 3.91 -25.07 -32.33
C ARG A 454 4.15 -24.40 -33.68
N GLU A 455 3.76 -23.13 -33.85
CA GLU A 455 3.96 -22.43 -35.12
C GLU A 455 5.45 -22.23 -35.41
N TRP A 456 6.27 -21.97 -34.38
CA TRP A 456 7.72 -21.88 -34.51
C TRP A 456 8.38 -23.24 -34.82
N GLU A 457 7.95 -24.32 -34.18
CA GLU A 457 8.38 -25.69 -34.52
C GLU A 457 8.02 -26.03 -35.98
N SER A 458 6.84 -25.63 -36.44
CA SER A 458 6.43 -25.83 -37.83
C SER A 458 7.29 -25.05 -38.82
N ILE A 459 7.76 -23.85 -38.47
CA ILE A 459 8.66 -23.05 -39.31
C ILE A 459 10.06 -23.67 -39.32
N SER A 460 10.58 -24.04 -38.15
CA SER A 460 11.97 -24.49 -37.99
C SER A 460 12.24 -25.91 -38.49
N THR A 461 11.22 -26.77 -38.56
CA THR A 461 11.34 -28.16 -39.02
C THR A 461 10.98 -28.36 -40.49
N ASN A 462 10.42 -27.36 -41.16
CA ASN A 462 10.03 -27.45 -42.56
C ASN A 462 11.23 -27.20 -43.48
N PRO A 463 11.69 -28.19 -44.26
CA PRO A 463 12.86 -28.04 -45.13
C PRO A 463 12.64 -27.08 -46.31
N ASP A 464 11.39 -26.76 -46.66
CA ASP A 464 11.05 -25.83 -47.74
C ASP A 464 11.05 -24.36 -47.28
N VAL A 465 11.19 -24.10 -45.98
CA VAL A 465 11.15 -22.77 -45.36
C VAL A 465 12.57 -22.30 -45.07
N ASP A 466 12.90 -21.09 -45.52
CA ASP A 466 14.14 -20.42 -45.11
C ASP A 466 13.99 -19.88 -43.68
N THR A 467 14.43 -20.68 -42.70
CA THR A 467 14.37 -20.35 -41.28
C THR A 467 15.15 -19.09 -40.92
N GLU A 468 16.28 -18.82 -41.60
CA GLU A 468 17.05 -17.59 -41.36
C GLU A 468 16.25 -16.37 -41.81
N ARG A 469 15.59 -16.47 -42.97
CA ARG A 469 14.74 -15.43 -43.52
C ARG A 469 13.50 -15.18 -42.65
N ALA A 470 12.83 -16.25 -42.20
CA ALA A 470 11.69 -16.16 -41.28
C ALA A 470 12.08 -15.50 -39.95
N LEU A 471 13.22 -15.88 -39.38
CA LEU A 471 13.74 -15.26 -38.15
C LEU A 471 14.11 -13.79 -38.35
N SER A 472 14.73 -13.44 -39.49
CA SER A 472 15.05 -12.06 -39.86
C SER A 472 13.78 -11.21 -39.94
N LEU A 473 12.75 -11.75 -40.57
CA LEU A 473 11.45 -11.11 -40.75
C LEU A 473 10.75 -10.86 -39.40
N LEU A 474 10.74 -11.84 -38.50
CA LEU A 474 10.22 -11.66 -37.14
C LEU A 474 11.01 -10.61 -36.34
N LYS A 475 12.35 -10.58 -36.47
CA LYS A 475 13.19 -9.56 -35.82
C LYS A 475 12.87 -8.16 -36.31
N TRP A 476 12.77 -7.97 -37.63
CA TRP A 476 12.43 -6.66 -38.19
C TRP A 476 11.02 -6.21 -37.78
N ALA A 477 10.05 -7.12 -37.74
CA ALA A 477 8.71 -6.81 -37.25
C ALA A 477 8.71 -6.44 -35.76
N ALA A 478 9.48 -7.15 -34.92
CA ALA A 478 9.49 -6.94 -33.47
C ALA A 478 10.31 -5.71 -33.01
N PHE A 479 11.40 -5.38 -33.71
CA PHE A 479 12.35 -4.35 -33.29
C PHE A 479 12.36 -3.09 -34.17
N SER A 480 11.47 -3.00 -35.16
CA SER A 480 11.30 -1.77 -35.93
C SER A 480 10.62 -0.69 -35.08
N ILE A 481 11.03 0.56 -35.28
CA ILE A 481 10.50 1.72 -34.55
C ILE A 481 9.03 2.00 -34.92
N ARG A 482 8.62 1.57 -36.11
CA ARG A 482 7.26 1.67 -36.63
C ARG A 482 6.93 0.42 -37.44
N PRO A 483 5.65 0.10 -37.66
CA PRO A 483 5.25 -0.88 -38.65
C PRO A 483 5.94 -0.62 -40.00
N LEU A 484 6.54 -1.66 -40.55
CA LEU A 484 7.17 -1.63 -41.87
C LEU A 484 6.11 -1.93 -42.93
N SER A 485 6.14 -1.19 -44.02
CA SER A 485 5.38 -1.57 -45.22
C SER A 485 5.91 -2.90 -45.79
N VAL A 486 5.07 -3.57 -46.56
CA VAL A 486 5.42 -4.81 -47.25
C VAL A 486 6.70 -4.64 -48.09
N SER A 487 6.84 -3.51 -48.79
CA SER A 487 8.04 -3.20 -49.57
C SER A 487 9.29 -3.00 -48.70
N GLU A 488 9.15 -2.34 -47.54
CA GLU A 488 10.28 -2.11 -46.64
C GLU A 488 10.77 -3.40 -45.99
N ILE A 489 9.86 -4.28 -45.54
CA ILE A 489 10.25 -5.54 -44.93
C ILE A 489 10.89 -6.49 -45.95
N ALA A 490 10.45 -6.43 -47.22
CA ALA A 490 11.07 -7.17 -48.32
C ALA A 490 12.58 -6.90 -48.42
N VAL A 491 12.93 -5.62 -48.36
CA VAL A 491 14.32 -5.15 -48.45
C VAL A 491 15.06 -5.44 -47.15
N ALA A 492 14.42 -5.17 -46.00
CA ALA A 492 15.04 -5.33 -44.69
C ALA A 492 15.48 -6.77 -44.41
N VAL A 493 14.67 -7.75 -44.82
CA VAL A 493 14.94 -9.18 -44.63
C VAL A 493 16.19 -9.66 -45.37
N LEU A 494 16.59 -8.98 -46.46
CA LEU A 494 17.83 -9.26 -47.20
C LEU A 494 19.10 -8.77 -46.48
N ILE A 495 18.95 -7.92 -45.45
CA ILE A 495 20.09 -7.35 -44.71
C ILE A 495 20.65 -8.41 -43.76
N LYS A 496 21.79 -9.00 -44.11
CA LYS A 496 22.54 -9.92 -43.25
C LYS A 496 23.52 -9.16 -42.35
N THR A 497 23.59 -9.55 -41.08
CA THR A 497 24.57 -9.01 -40.13
C THR A 497 26.00 -9.23 -40.63
N GLY A 498 26.75 -8.14 -40.83
CA GLY A 498 28.14 -8.17 -41.33
C GLY A 498 28.30 -7.88 -42.83
N CYS A 499 27.20 -7.73 -43.58
CA CYS A 499 27.25 -7.29 -44.98
C CYS A 499 27.26 -5.75 -45.08
N PRO A 500 28.12 -5.15 -45.94
CA PRO A 500 28.25 -3.70 -46.05
C PRO A 500 27.13 -3.01 -46.85
N GLY A 501 26.17 -3.76 -47.41
CA GLY A 501 25.08 -3.22 -48.22
C GLY A 501 23.97 -4.23 -48.50
N VAL A 502 22.89 -3.76 -49.13
CA VAL A 502 21.77 -4.60 -49.57
C VAL A 502 22.16 -5.33 -50.86
N PRO A 503 22.00 -6.66 -50.94
CA PRO A 503 22.22 -7.41 -52.18
C PRO A 503 21.12 -7.05 -53.19
N VAL A 504 21.45 -6.14 -54.13
CA VAL A 504 20.49 -5.61 -55.11
C VAL A 504 19.99 -6.70 -56.06
N GLU A 505 20.80 -7.74 -56.28
CA GLU A 505 20.48 -8.89 -57.11
C GLU A 505 19.45 -9.84 -56.47
N GLU A 506 19.24 -9.76 -55.15
CA GLU A 506 18.26 -10.57 -54.40
C GLU A 506 16.94 -9.83 -54.14
N LEU A 507 16.80 -8.59 -54.66
CA LEU A 507 15.58 -7.83 -54.52
C LEU A 507 14.43 -8.49 -55.30
N PRO A 508 13.23 -8.61 -54.71
CA PRO A 508 12.06 -9.05 -55.44
C PRO A 508 11.69 -8.01 -56.52
N ASP A 509 11.19 -8.49 -57.65
CA ASP A 509 10.69 -7.62 -58.72
C ASP A 509 9.54 -6.74 -58.18
N PHE A 510 9.58 -5.44 -58.48
CA PHE A 510 8.73 -4.41 -57.86
C PHE A 510 7.21 -4.59 -58.08
N ASP A 511 6.77 -5.46 -58.98
CA ASP A 511 5.35 -5.72 -59.31
C ASP A 511 4.72 -6.88 -58.51
N ASP A 512 5.49 -7.60 -57.68
CA ASP A 512 5.07 -8.84 -57.01
C ASP A 512 4.67 -8.67 -55.53
N GLY A 513 4.03 -7.55 -55.20
CA GLY A 513 3.54 -7.30 -53.84
C GLY A 513 2.62 -8.40 -53.29
N LEU A 514 1.90 -9.12 -54.16
CA LEU A 514 1.05 -10.25 -53.77
C LEU A 514 1.86 -11.51 -53.42
N HIS A 515 2.85 -11.88 -54.25
CA HIS A 515 3.72 -13.03 -54.01
C HIS A 515 4.55 -12.84 -52.75
N LEU A 516 5.04 -11.63 -52.51
CA LEU A 516 5.75 -11.30 -51.28
C LEU A 516 4.86 -11.43 -50.04
N ILE A 517 3.57 -11.05 -50.12
CA ILE A 517 2.60 -11.25 -49.04
C ILE A 517 2.34 -12.73 -48.80
N GLU A 518 2.22 -13.53 -49.87
CA GLU A 518 2.06 -14.98 -49.79
C GLU A 518 3.28 -15.65 -49.17
N ASP A 519 4.49 -15.23 -49.56
CA ASP A 519 5.74 -15.70 -48.98
C ASP A 519 5.85 -15.32 -47.51
N ILE A 520 5.59 -14.05 -47.13
CA ILE A 520 5.57 -13.62 -45.73
C ILE A 520 4.61 -14.51 -44.93
N LYS A 521 3.37 -14.69 -45.40
CA LYS A 521 2.36 -15.52 -44.73
C LYS A 521 2.75 -17.01 -44.66
N ALA A 522 3.38 -17.54 -45.70
CA ALA A 522 3.85 -18.92 -45.75
C ALA A 522 4.99 -19.17 -44.76
N HIS A 523 5.90 -18.21 -44.59
CA HIS A 523 7.11 -18.35 -43.77
C HIS A 523 6.92 -17.92 -42.31
N SER A 524 5.93 -17.07 -41.98
CA SER A 524 5.74 -16.55 -40.62
C SER A 524 4.52 -17.08 -39.87
N GLY A 525 3.69 -17.93 -40.48
CA GLY A 525 2.49 -18.49 -39.84
C GLY A 525 1.57 -17.41 -39.23
N SER A 526 0.88 -17.72 -38.13
CA SER A 526 0.05 -16.76 -37.38
C SER A 526 0.83 -15.76 -36.51
N LEU A 527 2.16 -15.66 -36.68
CA LEU A 527 3.01 -14.78 -35.87
C LEU A 527 3.07 -13.34 -36.40
N LEU A 528 2.66 -13.13 -37.66
CA LEU A 528 2.62 -11.79 -38.26
C LEU A 528 1.26 -11.52 -38.87
N GLU A 529 0.86 -10.26 -38.76
CA GLU A 529 -0.38 -9.75 -39.33
C GLU A 529 -0.04 -8.61 -40.29
N ILE A 530 -0.55 -8.72 -41.51
CA ILE A 530 -0.45 -7.66 -42.51
C ILE A 530 -1.76 -6.88 -42.43
N THR A 531 -1.67 -5.65 -41.94
CA THR A 531 -2.79 -4.72 -41.94
C THR A 531 -2.82 -3.99 -43.27
N THR A 532 -4.01 -3.89 -43.86
CA THR A 532 -4.23 -2.94 -44.95
C THR A 532 -4.59 -1.64 -44.27
N ASP A 533 -3.64 -0.72 -44.17
CA ASP A 533 -3.91 0.61 -43.64
C ASP A 533 -5.00 1.26 -44.51
N ASN A 534 -5.97 1.86 -43.83
CA ASN A 534 -7.03 2.69 -44.38
C ASN A 534 -6.84 4.11 -43.84
#